data_AF-A0A0U4BBS8-F1
#
_entry.id   AF-A0A0U4BBS8-F1
#
_cell.length_a   1.000
_cell.length_b   1.000
_cell.length_c   1.000
_cell.angle_alpha   90.00
_cell.angle_beta   90.00
_cell.angle_gamma   90.00
#
_symmetry.space_group_name_H-M   'P 1'
#
loop_
_entity.id
_entity.type
_entity.pdbx_description
1 polymer ?
#
loop_
_entity_poly.entity_id
_entity_poly.type
_entity_poly.pdbx_seq_one_letter_code
_entity_poly.pdbx_strand_id
1 'polypeptide(L)'
;MRRALAVGILVLLLGCSGAPTTATAPDLRCAQDQTTDAAKDVVEKVGGLRTDDVVVRLARSTPAGIVALVDGDVERAYRLLHDRYGVAVVAQAEGDGVADGLAQIERLVRSSCPQR
;
A
#
# COMPACT_ATOMS: atom_id res chain seq x y z
N MET A 1 10.24 -61.15 -0.29
CA MET A 1 10.95 -59.85 -0.08
C MET A 1 10.20 -58.78 -0.86
N ARG A 2 9.38 -57.97 -0.18
CA ARG A 2 8.51 -56.95 -0.80
C ARG A 2 9.26 -55.62 -0.90
N ARG A 3 9.47 -55.12 -2.12
CA ARG A 3 10.04 -53.79 -2.39
C ARG A 3 8.93 -52.75 -2.27
N ALA A 4 9.01 -51.89 -1.26
CA ALA A 4 8.15 -50.71 -1.14
C ALA A 4 8.80 -49.56 -1.91
N LEU A 5 8.16 -49.12 -2.98
CA LEU A 5 8.47 -47.88 -3.69
C LEU A 5 7.90 -46.72 -2.87
N ALA A 6 8.77 -45.93 -2.24
CA ALA A 6 8.39 -44.67 -1.62
C ALA A 6 8.10 -43.64 -2.73
N VAL A 7 6.82 -43.40 -2.99
CA VAL A 7 6.35 -42.28 -3.82
C VAL A 7 6.52 -41.01 -2.98
N GLY A 8 7.61 -40.28 -3.22
CA GLY A 8 7.79 -38.93 -2.70
C GLY A 8 6.83 -37.99 -3.40
N ILE A 9 5.75 -37.61 -2.72
CA ILE A 9 4.88 -36.52 -3.15
C ILE A 9 5.66 -35.21 -2.95
N LEU A 10 6.21 -34.70 -4.05
CA LEU A 10 6.78 -33.35 -4.11
C LEU A 10 5.60 -32.37 -4.11
N VAL A 11 5.28 -31.81 -2.94
CA VAL A 11 4.29 -30.72 -2.83
C VAL A 11 4.93 -29.45 -3.40
N LEU A 12 4.64 -29.16 -4.67
CA LEU A 12 4.95 -27.89 -5.31
C LEU A 12 4.09 -26.79 -4.67
N LEU A 13 4.69 -26.01 -3.76
CA LEU A 13 4.14 -24.74 -3.32
C LEU A 13 4.15 -23.79 -4.52
N LEU A 14 3.05 -23.76 -5.27
CA LEU A 14 2.72 -22.69 -6.22
C LEU A 14 2.51 -21.40 -5.43
N GLY A 15 3.60 -20.75 -5.03
CA GLY A 15 3.57 -19.37 -4.56
C GLY A 15 3.15 -18.50 -5.75
N CYS A 16 1.91 -18.04 -5.76
CA CYS A 16 1.46 -16.99 -6.65
C CYS A 16 2.37 -15.78 -6.44
N SER A 17 3.36 -15.59 -7.33
CA SER A 17 4.22 -14.41 -7.36
C SER A 17 3.42 -13.26 -7.95
N GLY A 18 2.39 -12.80 -7.23
CA GLY A 18 1.67 -11.58 -7.56
C GLY A 18 2.56 -10.38 -7.23
N ALA A 19 2.51 -9.34 -8.06
CA ALA A 19 3.09 -8.05 -7.73
C ALA A 19 2.51 -7.55 -6.38
N PRO A 20 3.31 -6.86 -5.54
CA PRO A 20 2.82 -6.37 -4.27
C PRO A 20 1.66 -5.41 -4.47
N THR A 21 0.58 -5.61 -3.73
CA THR A 21 -0.60 -4.71 -3.76
C THR A 21 -0.49 -3.58 -2.74
N THR A 22 0.53 -3.58 -1.90
CA THR A 22 0.82 -2.55 -0.91
C THR A 22 2.32 -2.46 -0.67
N ALA A 23 2.83 -1.24 -0.57
CA ALA A 23 4.19 -0.92 -0.16
C ALA A 23 4.13 0.04 1.04
N THR A 24 4.89 -0.29 2.08
CA THR A 24 4.95 0.45 3.34
C THR A 24 6.36 0.93 3.59
N ALA A 25 6.49 2.18 4.00
CA ALA A 25 7.78 2.77 4.31
C ALA A 25 8.48 2.05 5.47
N PRO A 26 9.77 1.71 5.34
CA PRO A 26 10.51 0.96 6.37
C PRO A 26 10.69 1.77 7.67
N ASP A 27 10.58 3.09 7.58
CA ASP A 27 10.69 4.04 8.67
C ASP A 27 9.33 4.55 9.18
N LEU A 28 8.22 3.90 8.76
CA LEU A 28 6.87 4.27 9.17
C LEU A 28 6.77 4.46 10.68
N ARG A 29 6.19 5.60 11.08
CA ARG A 29 5.89 5.94 12.47
C ARG A 29 4.39 6.13 12.63
N CYS A 30 3.85 5.56 13.70
CA CYS A 30 2.46 5.75 14.10
C CYS A 30 2.29 7.01 14.95
N ALA A 31 1.04 7.42 15.13
CA ALA A 31 0.65 8.64 15.85
C ALA A 31 1.20 9.94 15.22
N GLN A 32 1.30 9.97 13.88
CA GLN A 32 1.58 11.20 13.13
C GLN A 32 0.46 12.22 13.33
N ASP A 33 0.83 13.51 13.40
CA ASP A 33 -0.13 14.61 13.39
C ASP A 33 -0.68 14.80 11.98
N GLN A 34 -1.95 14.43 11.82
CA GLN A 34 -2.64 14.46 10.54
C GLN A 34 -3.11 15.88 10.11
N THR A 35 -2.98 16.89 10.97
CA THR A 35 -3.57 18.23 10.79
C THR A 35 -2.57 19.31 10.37
N THR A 36 -1.29 18.96 10.30
CA THR A 36 -0.23 19.91 9.91
C THR A 36 -0.42 20.44 8.50
N ASP A 37 0.03 21.68 8.25
CA ASP A 37 -0.04 22.27 6.91
C ASP A 37 0.86 21.51 5.92
N ALA A 38 2.01 21.00 6.37
CA ALA A 38 2.85 20.14 5.55
C ALA A 38 2.12 18.88 5.08
N ALA A 39 1.31 18.25 5.93
CA ALA A 39 0.52 17.08 5.54
C ALA A 39 -0.59 17.44 4.54
N LYS A 40 -1.24 18.60 4.70
CA LYS A 40 -2.25 19.11 3.75
C LYS A 40 -1.61 19.38 2.39
N ASP A 41 -0.49 20.09 2.36
CA ASP A 41 0.26 20.42 1.14
C ASP A 41 0.64 19.15 0.37
N VAL A 42 1.08 18.10 1.07
CA VAL A 42 1.39 16.82 0.43
C VAL A 42 0.13 16.20 -0.16
N VAL A 43 -0.96 16.09 0.60
CA VAL A 43 -2.24 15.54 0.12
C VAL A 43 -2.75 16.28 -1.11
N GLU A 44 -2.66 17.61 -1.14
CA GLU A 44 -3.06 18.44 -2.29
C GLU A 44 -2.18 18.21 -3.52
N LYS A 45 -0.88 17.98 -3.33
CA LYS A 45 0.06 17.68 -4.43
C LYS A 45 -0.11 16.28 -5.00
N VAL A 46 -0.37 15.29 -4.14
CA VAL A 46 -0.43 13.88 -4.58
C VAL A 46 -1.85 13.44 -4.94
N GLY A 47 -2.89 14.02 -4.35
CA GLY A 47 -4.28 13.67 -4.62
C GLY A 47 -4.64 13.97 -6.07
N GLY A 48 -4.99 12.94 -6.84
CA GLY A 48 -5.30 13.09 -8.26
C GLY A 48 -4.07 13.24 -9.16
N LEU A 49 -2.85 13.06 -8.64
CA LEU A 49 -1.62 13.04 -9.44
C LEU A 49 -1.73 11.96 -10.52
N ARG A 50 -1.43 12.34 -11.76
CA ARG A 50 -1.39 11.44 -12.91
C ARG A 50 -0.06 11.56 -13.61
N THR A 51 0.53 10.41 -13.88
CA THR A 51 1.74 10.23 -14.70
C THR A 51 1.46 9.14 -15.73
N ASP A 52 2.41 8.85 -16.61
CA ASP A 52 2.25 7.80 -17.61
C ASP A 52 2.03 6.41 -16.99
N ASP A 53 2.56 6.17 -15.78
CA ASP A 53 2.56 4.84 -15.14
C ASP A 53 1.68 4.72 -13.89
N VAL A 54 1.26 5.85 -13.31
CA VAL A 54 0.62 5.89 -11.98
C VAL A 54 -0.47 6.94 -11.94
N VAL A 55 -1.64 6.56 -11.40
CA VAL A 55 -2.73 7.48 -11.06
C VAL A 55 -3.01 7.38 -9.57
N VAL A 56 -2.89 8.47 -8.83
CA VAL A 56 -3.30 8.53 -7.42
C VAL A 56 -4.79 8.84 -7.36
N ARG A 57 -5.59 7.85 -6.97
CA ARG A 57 -7.05 7.99 -6.85
C ARG A 57 -7.46 8.71 -5.58
N LEU A 58 -6.76 8.44 -4.50
CA LEU A 58 -7.06 8.99 -3.20
C LEU A 58 -5.78 9.11 -2.39
N ALA A 59 -5.60 10.23 -1.69
CA ALA A 59 -4.55 10.40 -0.71
C ALA A 59 -5.15 10.98 0.57
N ARG A 60 -4.65 10.53 1.72
CA ARG A 60 -5.14 11.00 3.01
C ARG A 60 -4.00 11.12 4.01
N SER A 61 -4.05 12.18 4.81
CA SER A 61 -3.25 12.31 6.01
C SER A 61 -3.84 11.45 7.13
N THR A 62 -3.03 10.59 7.74
CA THR A 62 -3.46 9.61 8.73
C THR A 62 -2.47 9.50 9.89
N PRO A 63 -2.84 8.79 10.98
CA PRO A 63 -1.88 8.49 12.06
C PRO A 63 -0.66 7.67 11.64
N ALA A 64 -0.69 7.02 10.47
CA ALA A 64 0.43 6.28 9.90
C ALA A 64 1.29 7.14 8.94
N GLY A 65 0.98 8.43 8.80
CA GLY A 65 1.50 9.31 7.77
C GLY A 65 0.53 9.46 6.60
N ILE A 66 1.01 9.98 5.46
CA ILE A 66 0.20 10.06 4.24
C ILE A 66 0.04 8.65 3.64
N VAL A 67 -1.19 8.25 3.34
CA VAL A 67 -1.54 7.02 2.65
C VAL A 67 -2.11 7.36 1.28
N ALA A 68 -1.62 6.72 0.22
CA ALA A 68 -2.11 6.91 -1.15
C ALA A 68 -2.61 5.61 -1.76
N LEU A 69 -3.78 5.67 -2.39
CA LEU A 69 -4.34 4.61 -3.21
C LEU A 69 -4.11 4.93 -4.68
N VAL A 70 -3.59 3.96 -5.43
CA VAL A 70 -3.16 4.15 -6.81
C VAL A 70 -3.75 3.11 -7.76
N ASP A 71 -3.95 3.53 -9.00
CA ASP A 71 -4.01 2.60 -10.13
C ASP A 71 -2.61 2.48 -10.76
N GLY A 72 -2.30 1.29 -11.29
CA GLY A 72 -1.00 0.98 -11.87
C GLY A 72 -0.09 0.16 -10.95
N ASP A 73 1.21 0.28 -11.17
CA ASP A 73 2.25 -0.48 -10.44
C ASP A 73 2.56 0.16 -9.07
N VAL A 74 2.27 -0.57 -7.99
CA VAL A 74 2.44 -0.08 -6.61
C VAL A 74 3.90 0.19 -6.27
N GLU A 75 4.86 -0.59 -6.78
CA GLU A 75 6.28 -0.41 -6.45
C GLU A 75 6.85 0.83 -7.12
N ARG A 76 6.49 1.07 -8.39
CA ARG A 76 6.84 2.28 -9.11
C ARG A 76 6.18 3.51 -8.48
N ALA A 77 4.89 3.41 -8.13
CA ALA A 77 4.18 4.47 -7.43
C ALA A 77 4.80 4.78 -6.07
N TYR A 78 5.16 3.74 -5.30
CA TYR A 78 5.82 3.89 -4.01
C TYR A 78 7.12 4.68 -4.13
N ARG A 79 8.03 4.29 -5.04
CA ARG A 79 9.29 5.02 -5.23
C ARG A 79 9.05 6.49 -5.56
N LEU A 80 8.14 6.78 -6.50
CA LEU A 80 7.82 8.17 -6.85
C LEU A 80 7.24 8.96 -5.66
N LEU A 81 6.24 8.39 -5.00
CA LEU A 81 5.45 9.09 -3.98
C LEU A 81 6.19 9.22 -2.65
N HIS A 82 6.89 8.17 -2.24
CA HIS A 82 7.72 8.17 -1.05
C HIS A 82 8.91 9.11 -1.21
N ASP A 83 9.72 8.94 -2.26
CA ASP A 83 10.99 9.67 -2.39
C ASP A 83 10.77 11.18 -2.60
N ARG A 84 9.72 11.60 -3.32
CA ARG A 84 9.43 13.02 -3.56
C ARG A 84 8.56 13.68 -2.50
N TYR A 85 7.61 12.95 -1.93
CA TYR A 85 6.54 13.55 -1.13
C TYR A 85 6.43 12.97 0.28
N GLY A 86 7.23 11.97 0.63
CA GLY A 86 7.19 11.34 1.95
C GLY A 86 5.91 10.54 2.22
N VAL A 87 5.26 10.01 1.17
CA VAL A 87 4.11 9.12 1.36
C VAL A 87 4.55 7.84 2.08
N ALA A 88 3.85 7.48 3.15
CA ALA A 88 4.24 6.40 4.06
C ALA A 88 3.69 5.04 3.62
N VAL A 89 2.51 5.01 3.01
CA VAL A 89 1.89 3.77 2.50
C VAL A 89 1.31 4.04 1.12
N VAL A 90 1.63 3.18 0.16
CA VAL A 90 1.05 3.18 -1.18
C VAL A 90 0.39 1.83 -1.42
N ALA A 91 -0.86 1.82 -1.86
CA ALA A 91 -1.59 0.58 -2.13
C ALA A 91 -2.37 0.65 -3.43
N GLN A 92 -2.59 -0.50 -4.06
CA GLN A 92 -3.51 -0.62 -5.18
C GLN A 92 -4.91 -0.21 -4.71
N ALA A 93 -5.57 0.68 -5.44
CA ALA A 93 -6.94 1.07 -5.13
C ALA A 93 -7.90 -0.12 -5.32
N GLU A 94 -8.76 -0.35 -4.34
CA GLU A 94 -9.85 -1.33 -4.39
C GLU A 94 -11.19 -0.62 -4.62
N GLY A 95 -12.02 -1.15 -5.50
CA GLY A 95 -13.35 -0.61 -5.79
C GLY A 95 -13.34 0.67 -6.62
N ASP A 96 -14.53 1.22 -6.87
CA ASP A 96 -14.73 2.31 -7.84
C ASP A 96 -15.02 3.66 -7.15
N GLY A 97 -15.38 3.64 -5.87
CA GLY A 97 -15.84 4.82 -5.14
C GLY A 97 -14.85 5.40 -4.12
N VAL A 98 -15.04 6.69 -3.80
CA VAL A 98 -14.33 7.38 -2.71
C VAL A 98 -14.61 6.71 -1.36
N ALA A 99 -15.83 6.25 -1.13
CA ALA A 99 -16.21 5.55 0.10
C ALA A 99 -15.40 4.26 0.29
N ASP A 100 -15.25 3.46 -0.77
CA ASP A 100 -14.45 2.22 -0.75
C ASP A 100 -12.99 2.52 -0.46
N GLY A 101 -12.43 3.54 -1.11
CA GLY A 101 -11.07 3.99 -0.89
C GLY A 101 -10.83 4.49 0.54
N LEU A 102 -11.76 5.26 1.12
CA LEU A 102 -11.65 5.70 2.52
C LEU A 102 -11.67 4.52 3.48
N ALA A 103 -12.56 3.55 3.26
CA ALA A 103 -12.61 2.32 4.07
C ALA A 103 -11.34 1.48 3.89
N GLN A 104 -10.75 1.44 2.69
CA GLN A 104 -9.49 0.76 2.44
C GLN A 104 -8.32 1.42 3.19
N ILE A 105 -8.21 2.75 3.13
CA ILE A 105 -7.21 3.51 3.90
C ILE A 105 -7.32 3.18 5.39
N GLU A 106 -8.54 3.15 5.95
CA GLU A 106 -8.74 2.81 7.36
C GLU A 106 -8.28 1.39 7.71
N ARG A 107 -8.48 0.41 6.80
CA ARG A 107 -7.96 -0.96 6.98
C ARG A 107 -6.43 -0.97 6.96
N LEU A 108 -5.80 -0.28 6.02
CA LEU A 108 -4.35 -0.16 5.88
C LEU A 108 -3.70 0.53 7.09
N VAL A 109 -4.33 1.57 7.62
CA VAL A 109 -3.85 2.25 8.83
C VAL A 109 -3.95 1.31 10.03
N ARG A 110 -5.06 0.59 10.19
CA ARG A 110 -5.25 -0.34 11.31
C ARG A 110 -4.25 -1.51 11.28
N SER A 111 -3.90 -2.01 10.09
CA SER A 111 -2.90 -3.08 9.96
C SER A 111 -1.48 -2.57 10.18
N SER A 112 -1.16 -1.35 9.75
CA SER A 112 0.18 -0.75 9.88
C SER A 112 0.44 -0.19 11.29
N CYS A 113 -0.60 0.35 11.92
CA CYS A 113 -0.57 0.98 13.24
C CYS A 113 -1.66 0.38 14.14
N PRO A 114 -1.47 -0.85 14.64
CA PRO A 114 -2.41 -1.46 15.57
C PRO A 114 -2.49 -0.61 16.86
N GLN A 115 -3.70 -0.16 17.19
CA GLN A 115 -3.95 0.50 18.47
C GLN A 115 -3.70 -0.53 19.59
N ARG A 116 -2.77 -0.23 20.49
CA ARG A 116 -2.56 -1.00 21.72
C ARG A 116 -3.55 -0.56 22.79
#